data_AF-A0A1F8H637-F1
#
_entry.id   AF-A0A1F8H637-F1
#
_cell.length_a   1.000
_cell.length_b   1.000
_cell.length_c   1.000
_cell.angle_alpha   90.00
_cell.angle_beta   90.00
_cell.angle_gamma   90.00
#
_symmetry.space_group_name_H-M   'P 1'
#
loop_
_entity.id
_entity.type
_entity.pdbx_description
1 polymer ?
#
loop_
_entity_poly.entity_id
_entity_poly.type
_entity_poly.pdbx_seq_one_letter_code
_entity_poly.pdbx_strand_id
1 'polypeptide(L)'
;MNREQADALYDQLHAYAKTNGVCIRMNRVIAGSAPFEFIFEIIVKNPRHMPDQDTLCRLIYNFVTACNIDMRNCLISARHLEKSDNEWWEPV
;
A
#
# COMPACT_ATOMS: atom_id res chain seq x y z
N MET A 1 18.78 5.66 -7.57
CA MET A 1 17.45 6.29 -7.75
C MET A 1 17.32 7.51 -6.83
N ASN A 2 16.64 8.56 -7.27
CA ASN A 2 16.53 9.82 -6.53
C ASN A 2 15.47 9.69 -5.42
N ARG A 3 15.84 9.99 -4.17
CA ARG A 3 14.94 9.95 -3.01
C ARG A 3 13.71 10.85 -3.21
N GLU A 4 13.90 12.01 -3.83
CA GLU A 4 12.82 12.96 -4.13
C GLU A 4 11.74 12.34 -5.04
N GLN A 5 12.14 11.44 -5.94
CA GLN A 5 11.19 10.75 -6.82
C GLN A 5 10.36 9.73 -6.06
N ALA A 6 10.97 9.00 -5.11
CA ALA A 6 10.25 8.06 -4.27
C ALA A 6 9.27 8.78 -3.33
N ASP A 7 9.69 9.93 -2.77
CA ASP A 7 8.84 10.77 -1.92
C ASP A 7 7.63 11.31 -2.72
N ALA A 8 7.84 11.82 -3.94
CA ALA A 8 6.74 12.29 -4.79
C ALA A 8 5.76 11.16 -5.18
N LEU A 9 6.25 9.94 -5.41
CA LEU A 9 5.41 8.78 -5.70
C LEU A 9 4.65 8.29 -4.46
N TYR A 10 5.27 8.40 -3.28
CA TYR A 10 4.60 8.15 -2.01
C TYR A 10 3.44 9.14 -1.79
N ASP A 11 3.67 10.42 -2.04
CA ASP A 11 2.62 11.45 -1.92
C ASP A 11 1.45 11.19 -2.88
N GLN A 12 1.72 10.76 -4.11
CA GLN A 12 0.68 10.38 -5.08
C GLN A 12 -0.12 9.16 -4.61
N LEU A 13 0.57 8.13 -4.13
CA LEU A 13 -0.07 6.92 -3.59
C LEU A 13 -0.95 7.27 -2.37
N HIS A 14 -0.43 8.11 -1.47
CA HIS A 14 -1.11 8.55 -0.26
C HIS A 14 -2.34 9.40 -0.58
N ALA A 15 -2.22 10.34 -1.53
CA ALA A 15 -3.34 11.15 -1.99
C ALA A 15 -4.44 10.29 -2.63
N TYR A 16 -4.08 9.34 -3.49
CA TYR A 16 -5.03 8.40 -4.08
C TYR A 16 -5.74 7.57 -3.00
N ALA A 17 -4.98 7.05 -2.04
CA ALA A 17 -5.53 6.26 -0.94
C ALA A 17 -6.55 7.08 -0.11
N LYS A 18 -6.20 8.32 0.25
CA LYS A 18 -7.07 9.25 0.97
C LYS A 18 -8.37 9.53 0.21
N THR A 19 -8.28 9.89 -1.07
CA THR A 19 -9.46 10.21 -1.90
C THR A 19 -10.41 9.02 -2.04
N ASN A 20 -9.88 7.79 -2.08
CA ASN A 20 -10.67 6.58 -2.28
C ASN A 20 -11.06 5.87 -0.97
N GLY A 21 -10.74 6.44 0.20
CA GLY A 21 -11.05 5.81 1.49
C GLY A 21 -10.31 4.48 1.69
N VAL A 22 -9.05 4.45 1.31
CA VAL A 22 -8.13 3.30 1.42
C VAL A 22 -7.01 3.67 2.37
N CYS A 23 -6.64 2.76 3.25
CA CYS A 23 -5.40 2.83 4.00
C CYS A 23 -4.42 1.80 3.44
N ILE A 24 -3.14 2.15 3.34
CA ILE A 24 -2.09 1.26 2.81
C ILE A 24 -0.97 1.17 3.83
N ARG A 25 -0.68 -0.03 4.31
CA ARG A 25 0.40 -0.31 5.25
C ARG A 25 1.48 -1.13 4.56
N MET A 26 2.72 -0.69 4.63
CA MET A 26 3.88 -1.46 4.19
C MET A 26 4.57 -2.06 5.41
N ASN A 27 4.68 -3.39 5.46
CA ASN A 27 5.35 -4.11 6.54
C ASN A 27 6.52 -4.89 5.98
N ARG A 28 7.64 -4.89 6.72
CA ARG A 28 8.74 -5.79 6.42
C ARG A 28 8.51 -7.13 7.11
N VAL A 29 8.72 -8.20 6.39
CA VAL A 29 8.64 -9.57 6.88
C VAL A 29 9.98 -10.00 7.48
N ILE A 30 9.93 -10.84 8.51
CA ILE A 30 11.12 -11.44 9.12
C ILE A 30 11.80 -12.34 8.07
N ALA A 31 13.11 -12.17 7.87
CA ALA A 31 13.85 -12.97 6.89
C ALA A 31 13.69 -14.47 7.14
N GLY A 32 13.34 -15.22 6.09
CA GLY A 32 13.17 -16.68 6.13
C GLY A 32 11.79 -17.18 6.59
N SER A 33 10.85 -16.31 6.97
CA SER A 33 9.48 -16.74 7.34
C SER A 33 8.50 -16.81 6.15
N ALA A 34 8.84 -16.19 5.02
CA ALA A 34 8.02 -16.18 3.81
C ALA A 34 8.91 -16.01 2.55
N PRO A 35 8.41 -16.35 1.35
CA PRO A 35 9.13 -16.13 0.09
C PRO A 35 9.10 -14.67 -0.39
N PHE A 36 8.68 -13.72 0.46
CA PHE A 36 8.62 -12.29 0.19
C PHE A 36 9.14 -11.50 1.39
N GLU A 37 9.67 -10.30 1.14
CA GLU A 37 10.27 -9.43 2.16
C GLU A 37 9.34 -8.32 2.64
N PHE A 38 8.34 -7.95 1.84
CA PHE A 38 7.42 -6.87 2.15
C PHE A 38 5.96 -7.27 1.93
N ILE A 39 5.07 -6.80 2.81
CA ILE A 39 3.62 -6.92 2.65
C ILE A 39 3.02 -5.52 2.55
N PHE A 40 2.32 -5.25 1.45
CA PHE A 40 1.44 -4.11 1.28
C PHE A 40 0.03 -4.54 1.65
N GLU A 41 -0.44 -4.10 2.81
CA GLU A 41 -1.78 -4.35 3.31
C GLU A 41 -2.67 -3.16 2.98
N ILE A 42 -3.68 -3.39 2.14
CA ILE A 42 -4.63 -2.41 1.65
C ILE A 42 -5.95 -2.63 2.40
N ILE A 43 -6.37 -1.63 3.15
CA ILE A 43 -7.58 -1.67 3.98
C ILE A 43 -8.61 -0.71 3.37
N VAL A 44 -9.71 -1.26 2.86
CA VAL A 44 -10.78 -0.50 2.19
C VAL A 44 -11.89 -0.15 3.18
N LYS A 45 -12.13 1.14 3.42
CA LYS A 45 -13.15 1.62 4.37
C LYS A 45 -14.58 1.34 3.93
N ASN A 46 -14.87 1.53 2.63
CA ASN A 46 -16.22 1.33 2.10
C ASN A 46 -16.23 0.12 1.15
N PRO A 47 -16.78 -1.04 1.55
CA PRO A 47 -16.82 -2.23 0.71
C PRO A 47 -17.66 -2.05 -0.56
N ARG A 48 -18.52 -1.03 -0.61
CA ARG A 48 -19.34 -0.72 -1.80
C ARG A 48 -18.61 0.13 -2.83
N HIS A 49 -17.45 0.67 -2.48
CA HIS A 49 -16.66 1.52 -3.36
C HIS A 49 -15.21 1.05 -3.30
N MET A 50 -14.94 -0.06 -4.00
CA MET A 50 -13.58 -0.55 -4.14
C MET A 50 -12.80 0.40 -5.04
N PRO A 51 -11.60 0.85 -4.65
CA PRO A 51 -10.73 1.62 -5.52
C PRO A 51 -10.41 0.83 -6.80
N ASP A 52 -10.16 1.55 -7.89
CA ASP A 52 -9.68 0.95 -9.13
C ASP A 52 -8.37 0.17 -8.86
N GLN A 53 -8.46 -1.16 -8.93
CA GLN A 53 -7.37 -2.05 -8.55
C GLN A 53 -6.13 -1.85 -9.44
N ASP A 54 -6.34 -1.61 -10.74
CA ASP A 54 -5.25 -1.41 -11.70
C ASP A 54 -4.46 -0.13 -11.38
N THR A 55 -5.15 0.98 -11.12
CA THR A 55 -4.51 2.24 -10.71
C THR A 55 -3.76 2.08 -9.41
N LEU A 56 -4.37 1.46 -8.40
CA LEU A 56 -3.73 1.23 -7.10
C LEU A 56 -2.47 0.37 -7.22
N CYS A 57 -2.55 -0.74 -7.96
CA CYS A 57 -1.40 -1.62 -8.21
C CYS A 57 -0.28 -0.90 -8.98
N ARG A 58 -0.61 -0.05 -9.97
CA ARG A 58 0.39 0.75 -10.71
C ARG A 58 1.08 1.78 -9.82
N LEU A 59 0.34 2.43 -8.92
CA LEU A 59 0.92 3.39 -7.97
C LEU A 59 1.87 2.68 -7.00
N ILE A 60 1.46 1.53 -6.44
CA ILE A 60 2.32 0.70 -5.58
C ILE A 60 3.55 0.24 -6.37
N TYR A 61 3.38 -0.28 -7.59
CA TYR A 61 4.50 -0.72 -8.43
C TYR A 61 5.52 0.39 -8.67
N ASN A 62 5.06 1.59 -9.03
CA ASN A 62 5.93 2.73 -9.28
C ASN A 62 6.69 3.13 -8.00
N PHE A 63 6.01 3.20 -6.85
CA PHE A 63 6.63 3.50 -5.57
C PHE A 63 7.67 2.44 -5.16
N VAL A 64 7.32 1.15 -5.23
CA VAL A 64 8.19 0.01 -4.87
C VAL A 64 9.43 -0.03 -5.76
N THR A 65 9.24 0.12 -7.07
CA THR A 65 10.34 0.24 -8.03
C THR A 65 11.20 1.45 -7.68
N ALA A 66 10.58 2.55 -7.25
CA ALA A 66 11.30 3.75 -6.86
C ALA A 66 12.19 3.57 -5.62
N CYS A 67 11.76 2.70 -4.72
CA CYS A 67 12.54 2.27 -3.55
C CYS A 67 13.61 1.22 -3.88
N ASN A 68 13.83 0.86 -5.16
CA ASN A 68 14.66 -0.26 -5.60
C ASN A 68 14.27 -1.61 -4.98
N ILE A 69 12.99 -1.80 -4.68
CA ILE A 69 12.47 -3.07 -4.18
C ILE A 69 11.96 -3.88 -5.38
N ASP A 70 12.34 -5.15 -5.47
CA ASP A 70 11.80 -6.06 -6.49
C ASP A 70 10.37 -6.43 -6.11
N MET A 71 9.42 -6.23 -7.03
CA MET A 71 8.01 -6.58 -6.80
C MET A 71 7.78 -8.07 -6.53
N ARG A 72 8.70 -8.94 -6.95
CA ARG A 72 8.67 -10.37 -6.60
C ARG A 72 8.89 -10.61 -5.10
N ASN A 73 9.52 -9.66 -4.41
CA ASN A 73 9.70 -9.68 -2.97
C ASN A 73 8.54 -9.00 -2.22
N CYS A 74 7.44 -8.66 -2.90
CA CYS A 74 6.28 -7.99 -2.32
C CYS A 74 5.03 -8.86 -2.42
N LEU A 75 4.30 -8.99 -1.31
CA LEU A 75 2.93 -9.48 -1.28
C LEU A 75 1.98 -8.29 -1.17
N ILE A 76 1.01 -8.18 -2.08
CA ILE A 76 -0.07 -7.20 -1.99
C ILE A 76 -1.33 -7.93 -1.52
N SER A 77 -1.88 -7.49 -0.38
CA SER A 77 -3.08 -8.04 0.21
C SER A 77 -4.11 -6.94 0.38
N ALA A 78 -5.33 -7.17 -0.07
CA ALA A 78 -6.44 -6.24 0.10
C ALA A 78 -7.54 -6.87 0.95
N ARG A 79 -8.02 -6.12 1.95
CA ARG A 79 -9.13 -6.52 2.81
C ARG A 79 -10.03 -5.33 3.14
N HIS A 80 -11.22 -5.64 3.62
CA HIS A 80 -12.15 -4.62 4.11
C HIS A 80 -11.79 -4.20 5.53
N LEU A 81 -12.19 -2.98 5.89
CA LEU A 81 -12.06 -2.45 7.24
C LEU A 81 -12.91 -3.27 8.22
N GLU A 82 -12.25 -3.78 9.26
CA GLU A 82 -12.86 -4.49 10.37
C GLU A 82 -12.89 -3.61 11.63
N LYS A 83 -13.69 -3.98 12.63
CA LYS A 83 -13.84 -3.18 13.87
C LYS A 83 -12.51 -2.92 14.60
N SER A 84 -11.56 -3.85 14.50
CA SER A 84 -10.22 -3.75 15.08
C SER A 84 -9.32 -2.72 14.41
N ASP A 85 -9.66 -2.28 13.19
CA ASP A 85 -8.86 -1.31 12.44
C ASP A 85 -9.21 0.14 12.79
N ASN A 86 -10.29 0.38 13.56
CA ASN A 86 -10.73 1.73 13.93
C ASN A 86 -9.68 2.50 14.74
N GLU A 87 -8.81 1.81 15.48
CA GLU A 87 -7.70 2.42 16.23
C GLU A 87 -6.56 2.89 15.32
N TRP A 88 -6.51 2.36 14.10
CA TRP A 88 -5.43 2.58 13.13
C TRP A 88 -5.89 3.43 11.94
N TRP A 89 -7.18 3.77 11.88
CA TRP A 89 -7.74 4.65 10.89
C TRP A 89 -7.52 6.10 11.32
N GLU A 90 -6.36 6.67 11.00
CA GLU A 90 -6.19 8.11 11.12
C GLU A 90 -7.00 8.82 10.02
N PRO A 91 -7.94 9.73 10.35
CA PRO A 91 -8.43 10.68 9.37
C PRO A 91 -7.27 11.61 9.02
N VAL A 92 -6.64 11.36 7.88
CA VAL A 92 -5.71 12.31 7.26
C VAL A 92 -6.40 13.65 7.04
#